data_AF-A0A6P6W4L1-F1
#
_entry.id   AF-A0A6P6W4L1-F1
#
_cell.length_a   1.000
_cell.length_b   1.000
_cell.length_c   1.000
_cell.angle_alpha   90.00
_cell.angle_beta   90.00
_cell.angle_gamma   90.00
#
_symmetry.space_group_name_H-M   'P 1'
#
loop_
_entity.id
_entity.type
_entity.pdbx_description
1 polymer ?
#
loop_
_entity_poly.entity_id
_entity_poly.type
_entity_poly.pdbx_seq_one_letter_code
_entity_poly.pdbx_strand_id
1 'polypeptide(L)'
;MAQLVLDFYELPLLLLMVKLVAGLDILDFGMILLCEKAFKAAGNVVFEKCAYYSNEGFFDIEEDITLWNPSTRRCQKLPVTETEFPREGFCCCQYIIYEFGHECVSDDYKVVRIIQFYGISSDTFDSDVKVYSFRSNSWKRIQNFPYYLCYKRAYGMLANGALFWVVSRKPESSTARLIAAFDLATEAYRLVPRPVYSNKNFHMNVGVLEGCL
;
A
#
# COMPACT_ATOMS: atom_id res chain seq x y z
N MET A 1 -13.30 -17.41 -4.38
CA MET A 1 -11.84 -17.54 -4.46
C MET A 1 -11.28 -17.27 -3.07
N ALA A 2 -10.55 -18.21 -2.48
CA ALA A 2 -10.07 -18.12 -1.11
C ALA A 2 -8.75 -17.34 -1.03
N GLN A 3 -8.72 -16.30 -0.20
CA GLN A 3 -7.51 -15.57 0.17
C GLN A 3 -6.74 -16.43 1.18
N LEU A 4 -5.57 -16.95 0.81
CA LEU A 4 -4.67 -17.64 1.74
C LEU A 4 -3.97 -16.59 2.61
N VAL A 5 -4.36 -16.51 3.88
CA VAL A 5 -3.57 -15.86 4.95
C VAL A 5 -2.74 -16.98 5.59
N LEU A 6 -1.43 -16.96 5.38
CA LEU A 6 -0.53 -17.92 6.02
C LEU A 6 -0.03 -17.33 7.34
N ASP A 7 -0.47 -17.92 8.45
CA ASP A 7 0.08 -17.67 9.78
C ASP A 7 1.46 -18.35 9.92
N PHE A 8 2.47 -17.57 10.30
CA PHE A 8 3.86 -18.01 10.39
C PHE A 8 4.16 -18.66 11.75
N TYR A 9 3.95 -19.97 11.87
CA TYR A 9 4.65 -20.82 12.83
C TYR A 9 4.91 -22.19 12.17
N GLU A 10 6.10 -22.76 12.38
CA GLU A 10 6.68 -23.99 11.80
C GLU A 10 7.59 -23.78 10.56
N LEU A 11 8.89 -23.72 10.87
CA LEU A 11 9.97 -23.09 10.10
C LEU A 11 10.78 -23.94 9.08
N PRO A 12 10.69 -25.28 8.94
CA PRO A 12 11.55 -25.97 7.94
C PRO A 12 10.88 -26.26 6.59
N LEU A 13 9.56 -26.45 6.52
CA LEU A 13 8.87 -26.81 5.27
C LEU A 13 8.44 -25.59 4.45
N LEU A 14 8.30 -24.42 5.09
CA LEU A 14 7.96 -23.16 4.42
C LEU A 14 9.07 -22.72 3.44
N LEU A 15 10.34 -23.04 3.73
CA LEU A 15 11.48 -22.63 2.91
C LEU A 15 11.47 -23.27 1.50
N LEU A 16 10.86 -24.45 1.36
CA LEU A 16 10.75 -25.14 0.08
C LEU A 16 9.54 -24.67 -0.74
N MET A 17 8.45 -24.28 -0.09
CA MET A 17 7.27 -23.69 -0.75
C MET A 17 7.51 -22.23 -1.17
N VAL A 18 8.28 -21.46 -0.39
CA VAL A 18 8.64 -20.06 -0.74
C VAL A 18 9.48 -19.99 -2.01
N LYS A 19 10.34 -20.98 -2.29
CA LYS A 19 11.13 -21.04 -3.54
C LYS A 19 10.29 -21.25 -4.82
N LEU A 20 9.07 -21.77 -4.72
CA LEU A 20 8.21 -22.04 -5.88
C LEU A 20 7.19 -20.93 -6.17
N VAL A 21 6.92 -20.04 -5.22
CA VAL A 21 5.91 -18.96 -5.36
C VAL A 21 6.55 -17.57 -5.34
N ALA A 22 7.67 -17.38 -4.65
CA ALA A 22 8.47 -16.18 -4.72
C ALA A 22 9.76 -16.53 -5.48
N GLY A 23 9.88 -16.08 -6.74
CA GLY A 23 11.14 -16.09 -7.46
C GLY A 23 12.16 -15.22 -6.73
N LEU A 24 12.86 -15.83 -5.77
CA LEU A 24 14.00 -15.28 -5.05
C LEU A 24 15.22 -15.45 -5.95
N ASP A 25 15.47 -14.47 -6.80
CA ASP A 25 16.75 -14.39 -7.51
C ASP A 25 17.78 -13.73 -6.57
N ILE A 26 18.72 -14.51 -6.07
CA ILE A 26 19.91 -14.00 -5.39
C ILE A 26 20.84 -13.48 -6.48
N LEU A 27 20.88 -12.15 -6.69
CA LEU A 27 21.86 -11.56 -7.59
C LEU A 27 23.20 -11.44 -6.87
N ASP A 28 24.19 -12.13 -7.42
CA ASP A 28 25.53 -12.32 -6.88
C ASP A 28 26.37 -11.05 -7.08
N PHE A 29 26.75 -10.37 -6.00
CA PHE A 29 27.97 -9.57 -5.76
C PHE A 29 27.82 -8.83 -4.42
N GLY A 30 28.31 -9.43 -3.33
CA GLY A 30 28.67 -8.75 -2.07
C GLY A 30 27.56 -8.10 -1.21
N MET A 31 26.33 -7.93 -1.71
CA MET A 31 25.21 -7.35 -0.97
C MET A 31 24.08 -8.38 -0.83
N ILE A 32 23.71 -8.73 0.41
CA ILE A 32 22.48 -9.49 0.65
C ILE A 32 21.32 -8.51 0.44
N LEU A 33 20.80 -8.44 -0.79
CA LEU A 33 19.57 -7.74 -1.11
C LEU A 33 18.40 -8.69 -0.83
N LEU A 34 17.62 -8.41 0.20
CA LEU A 34 16.33 -9.08 0.39
C LEU A 34 15.31 -8.41 -0.54
N CYS A 35 14.71 -9.18 -1.44
CA CYS A 35 13.62 -8.73 -2.31
C CYS A 35 12.28 -9.17 -1.72
N GLU A 36 11.47 -8.22 -1.26
CA GLU A 36 10.07 -8.46 -0.89
C GLU A 36 9.18 -8.12 -2.07
N LYS A 37 8.37 -9.09 -2.52
CA LYS A 37 7.43 -8.93 -3.63
C LYS A 37 6.00 -8.90 -3.11
N ALA A 38 5.25 -7.85 -3.47
CA ALA A 38 3.82 -7.75 -3.22
C ALA A 38 3.06 -7.63 -4.54
N PHE A 39 1.97 -8.39 -4.68
CA PHE A 39 1.15 -8.43 -5.89
C PHE A 39 -0.28 -7.97 -5.61
N LYS A 40 -0.83 -7.14 -6.50
CA LYS A 40 -2.25 -6.78 -6.53
C LYS A 40 -2.78 -6.88 -7.95
N ALA A 41 -4.03 -7.28 -8.14
CA ALA A 41 -4.62 -7.42 -9.47
C ALA A 41 -5.87 -6.55 -9.61
N ALA A 42 -6.03 -5.96 -10.79
CA ALA A 42 -7.24 -5.27 -11.22
C ALA A 42 -7.54 -5.70 -12.65
N GLY A 43 -8.55 -6.55 -12.82
CA GLY A 43 -8.81 -7.23 -14.09
C GLY A 43 -7.61 -8.09 -14.52
N ASN A 44 -7.08 -7.83 -15.71
CA ASN A 44 -5.94 -8.54 -16.30
C ASN A 44 -4.58 -7.84 -16.06
N VAL A 45 -4.52 -6.80 -15.24
CA VAL A 45 -3.28 -6.11 -14.89
C VAL A 45 -2.90 -6.43 -13.45
N VAL A 46 -1.64 -6.77 -13.26
CA VAL A 46 -0.99 -7.06 -11.99
C VAL A 46 -0.02 -5.94 -11.66
N PHE A 47 -0.15 -5.40 -10.47
CA PHE A 47 0.82 -4.51 -9.86
C PHE A 47 1.80 -5.33 -9.04
N GLU A 48 3.09 -5.21 -9.35
CA GLU A 48 4.20 -5.80 -8.61
C GLU A 48 5.03 -4.68 -7.97
N LYS A 49 5.19 -4.74 -6.65
CA LYS A 49 6.15 -3.91 -5.91
C LYS A 49 7.31 -4.80 -5.47
N CYS A 50 8.53 -4.41 -5.84
CA CYS A 50 9.77 -4.96 -5.31
C CYS A 50 10.39 -3.94 -4.36
N ALA A 51 10.64 -4.35 -3.12
CA ALA A 51 11.45 -3.57 -2.18
C ALA A 51 12.78 -4.29 -1.95
N TYR A 52 13.87 -3.54 -2.09
CA TYR A 52 15.22 -4.02 -1.81
C TYR A 52 15.73 -3.44 -0.49
N TYR A 53 16.36 -4.28 0.33
CA TYR A 53 16.94 -3.88 1.61
C TYR A 53 18.45 -4.10 1.59
N SER A 54 19.24 -3.08 1.97
CA SER A 54 20.67 -3.21 2.25
C SER A 54 20.91 -3.38 3.75
N ASN A 55 21.94 -4.13 4.13
CA ASN A 55 22.30 -4.36 5.55
C ASN A 55 23.09 -3.18 6.17
N GLU A 56 23.39 -2.14 5.39
CA GLU A 56 24.28 -1.03 5.77
C GLU A 56 23.47 0.19 6.22
N GLY A 57 22.87 0.15 7.42
CA GLY A 57 22.60 1.31 8.30
C GLY A 57 21.75 2.50 7.82
N PHE A 58 21.37 2.61 6.55
CA PHE A 58 20.53 3.66 5.98
C PHE A 58 19.50 2.99 5.07
N PHE A 59 18.21 3.19 5.39
CA PHE A 59 17.08 2.69 4.61
C PHE A 59 16.95 3.46 3.28
N ASP A 60 17.86 3.27 2.34
CA ASP A 60 17.56 3.52 0.92
C ASP A 60 16.76 2.33 0.42
N ILE A 61 15.44 2.40 0.64
CA ILE A 61 14.51 1.47 0.03
C ILE A 61 14.40 1.91 -1.44
N GLU A 62 15.22 1.34 -2.30
CA GLU A 62 14.98 1.43 -3.74
C GLU A 62 13.72 0.59 -4.01
N GLU A 63 12.60 1.27 -4.30
CA GLU A 63 11.33 0.63 -4.59
C GLU A 63 11.11 0.60 -6.09
N ASP A 64 11.35 -0.56 -6.70
CA ASP A 64 11.01 -0.79 -8.10
C ASP A 64 9.54 -1.19 -8.17
N ILE A 65 8.75 -0.36 -8.83
CA ILE A 65 7.32 -0.61 -9.02
C ILE A 65 7.07 -0.88 -10.48
N THR A 66 6.50 -2.04 -10.76
CA THR A 66 6.21 -2.49 -12.12
C THR A 66 4.74 -2.84 -12.25
N LEU A 67 4.11 -2.31 -13.29
CA LEU A 67 2.81 -2.77 -13.76
C LEU A 67 3.03 -3.83 -14.83
N TRP A 68 2.46 -5.00 -14.63
CA TRP A 68 2.55 -6.13 -15.53
C TRP A 68 1.16 -6.53 -16.03
N ASN A 69 0.98 -6.56 -17.35
CA ASN A 69 -0.20 -7.12 -17.97
C ASN A 69 0.15 -8.55 -18.50
N PRO A 70 -0.16 -9.62 -17.75
CA PRO A 70 0.10 -11.00 -18.16
C PRO A 70 -0.48 -11.36 -19.53
N SER A 71 -1.68 -10.88 -19.86
CA SER A 71 -2.36 -11.22 -21.12
C SER A 71 -1.62 -10.68 -22.35
N THR A 72 -0.98 -9.52 -22.21
CA THR A 72 -0.21 -8.88 -23.30
C THR A 72 1.30 -9.09 -23.15
N ARG A 73 1.75 -9.69 -22.04
CA ARG A 73 3.15 -9.83 -21.64
C ARG A 73 3.92 -8.50 -21.59
N ARG A 74 3.22 -7.38 -21.38
CA ARG A 74 3.83 -6.06 -21.26
C ARG A 74 4.12 -5.75 -19.81
N CYS A 75 5.30 -5.23 -19.54
CA CYS A 75 5.68 -4.65 -18.26
C CYS A 75 6.00 -3.17 -18.44
N GLN A 76 5.65 -2.37 -17.45
CA GLN A 76 5.94 -0.94 -17.41
C GLN A 76 6.43 -0.60 -16.01
N LYS A 77 7.69 -0.19 -15.92
CA LYS A 77 8.22 0.38 -14.68
C LYS A 77 7.62 1.77 -14.49
N LEU A 78 7.20 2.07 -13.26
CA LEU A 78 6.76 3.41 -12.91
C LEU A 78 7.97 4.35 -12.83
N PRO A 79 7.83 5.61 -13.27
CA PRO A 79 8.86 6.60 -13.01
C PRO A 79 9.04 6.80 -11.51
N VAL A 80 10.27 7.02 -11.07
CA VAL A 80 10.57 7.37 -9.68
C VAL A 80 9.90 8.71 -9.36
N THR A 81 9.31 8.83 -8.16
CA THR A 81 8.73 10.08 -7.68
C THR A 81 9.41 10.50 -6.39
N GLU A 82 9.82 11.76 -6.32
CA GLU A 82 10.44 12.32 -5.13
C GLU A 82 9.44 12.34 -3.97
N THR A 83 9.96 12.18 -2.75
CA THR A 83 9.16 12.27 -1.53
C THR A 83 9.18 13.71 -1.03
N GLU A 84 8.01 14.31 -0.86
CA GLU A 84 7.90 15.66 -0.29
C GLU A 84 7.87 15.58 1.23
N PHE A 85 9.03 15.71 1.86
CA PHE A 85 9.14 15.73 3.33
C PHE A 85 8.55 17.03 3.90
N PRO A 86 7.77 16.95 4.99
CA PRO A 86 7.32 18.12 5.72
C PRO A 86 8.50 18.93 6.25
N ARG A 87 8.39 20.27 6.23
CA ARG A 87 9.53 21.17 6.50
C ARG A 87 10.01 21.16 7.95
N GLU A 88 9.10 21.07 8.92
CA GLU A 88 9.43 21.17 10.34
C GLU A 88 8.47 20.33 11.20
N GLY A 89 8.95 19.81 12.33
CA GLY A 89 8.11 19.17 13.34
C GLY A 89 7.85 17.67 13.14
N PHE A 90 8.54 17.00 12.23
CA PHE A 90 8.39 15.56 11.96
C PHE A 90 9.73 14.83 12.07
N CYS A 91 9.73 13.63 12.67
CA CYS A 91 10.97 12.91 12.98
C CYS A 91 11.28 11.74 12.04
N CYS A 92 10.27 11.11 11.44
CA CYS A 92 10.48 9.96 10.58
C CYS A 92 9.34 9.70 9.61
N CYS A 93 9.65 9.02 8.51
CA CYS A 93 8.69 8.33 7.66
C CYS A 93 8.25 7.04 8.36
N GLN A 94 6.95 6.88 8.59
CA GLN A 94 6.41 5.75 9.36
C GLN A 94 5.74 4.70 8.48
N TYR A 95 5.04 5.13 7.42
CA TYR A 95 4.36 4.25 6.48
C TYR A 95 4.59 4.72 5.04
N ILE A 96 4.86 3.78 4.15
CA ILE A 96 4.83 3.97 2.70
C ILE A 96 3.97 2.84 2.13
N ILE A 97 2.79 3.18 1.62
CA ILE A 97 1.89 2.21 1.00
C ILE A 97 1.66 2.53 -0.47
N TYR A 98 1.48 1.47 -1.26
CA TYR A 98 1.08 1.54 -2.65
C TYR A 98 -0.18 0.72 -2.84
N GLU A 99 -1.18 1.39 -3.41
CA GLU A 99 -2.46 0.81 -3.73
C GLU A 99 -2.70 0.91 -5.22
N PHE A 100 -3.37 -0.09 -5.77
CA PHE A 100 -3.55 -0.23 -7.20
C PHE A 100 -5.01 -0.50 -7.51
N GLY A 101 -5.52 0.11 -8.56
CA GLY A 101 -6.85 -0.19 -9.07
C GLY A 101 -7.09 0.31 -10.48
N HIS A 102 -8.16 -0.22 -11.06
CA HIS A 102 -8.66 0.17 -12.37
C HIS A 102 -9.84 1.11 -12.17
N GLU A 103 -9.77 2.27 -12.82
CA GLU A 103 -10.85 3.25 -12.86
C GLU A 103 -11.59 3.07 -14.18
N CYS A 104 -12.75 2.41 -14.11
CA CYS A 104 -13.43 1.86 -15.29
C CYS A 104 -14.02 2.92 -16.23
N VAL A 105 -14.38 4.11 -15.74
CA VAL A 105 -15.08 5.12 -16.56
C VAL A 105 -14.11 5.73 -17.55
N SER A 106 -12.94 6.13 -17.05
CA SER A 106 -11.90 6.60 -17.94
C SER A 106 -11.12 5.45 -18.56
N ASP A 107 -11.17 4.21 -18.07
CA ASP A 107 -10.29 3.10 -18.51
C ASP A 107 -8.81 3.43 -18.28
N ASP A 108 -8.51 3.79 -17.02
CA ASP A 108 -7.17 4.12 -16.58
C ASP A 108 -6.78 3.27 -15.36
N TYR A 109 -5.53 2.81 -15.36
CA TYR A 109 -4.96 2.11 -14.23
C TYR A 109 -4.23 3.10 -13.36
N LYS A 110 -4.59 3.15 -12.08
CA LYS A 110 -4.03 4.11 -11.14
C LYS A 110 -3.27 3.42 -10.02
N VAL A 111 -2.16 4.02 -9.63
CA VAL A 111 -1.41 3.65 -8.43
C VAL A 111 -1.44 4.82 -7.46
N VAL A 112 -1.92 4.58 -6.25
CA VAL A 112 -1.97 5.56 -5.16
C VAL A 112 -0.83 5.26 -4.20
N ARG A 113 0.08 6.21 -4.05
CA ARG A 113 1.16 6.20 -3.07
C ARG A 113 0.79 7.10 -1.91
N ILE A 114 0.79 6.56 -0.69
CA ILE A 114 0.60 7.33 0.55
C ILE A 114 1.82 7.14 1.43
N ILE A 115 2.46 8.24 1.79
CA ILE A 115 3.52 8.30 2.79
C ILE A 115 2.97 9.01 4.02
N GLN A 116 3.25 8.49 5.21
CA GLN A 116 2.91 9.17 6.46
C GLN A 116 4.15 9.48 7.28
N PHE A 117 4.24 10.72 7.74
CA PHE A 117 5.32 11.24 8.58
C PHE A 117 4.81 11.41 9.99
N TYR A 118 5.57 10.91 10.97
CA TYR A 118 5.21 11.03 12.38
C TYR A 118 5.79 12.32 12.98
N GLY A 119 4.95 13.06 13.70
CA GLY A 119 5.32 14.32 14.34
C GLY A 119 6.24 14.13 15.56
N ILE A 120 7.08 15.12 15.83
CA ILE A 120 7.91 15.18 17.05
C ILE A 120 7.03 15.45 18.27
N SER A 121 5.99 16.28 18.10
CA SER A 121 4.97 16.50 19.13
C SER A 121 4.03 15.30 19.22
N SER A 122 3.54 15.01 20.43
CA SER A 122 2.64 13.89 20.67
C SER A 122 1.42 13.95 19.75
N ASP A 123 1.15 12.84 19.05
CA ASP A 123 -0.13 12.57 18.38
C ASP A 123 -0.43 13.41 17.12
N THR A 124 0.61 13.84 16.41
CA THR A 124 0.50 14.52 15.11
C THR A 124 1.13 13.71 13.98
N PHE A 125 0.62 13.89 12.76
CA PHE A 125 1.16 13.29 11.56
C PHE A 125 0.90 14.19 10.35
N ASP A 126 1.66 13.98 9.29
CA ASP A 126 1.41 14.55 7.96
C ASP A 126 1.53 13.45 6.90
N SER A 127 1.13 13.75 5.67
CA SER A 127 1.20 12.79 4.57
C SER A 127 1.52 13.41 3.21
N ASP A 128 2.28 12.66 2.42
CA ASP A 128 2.49 12.92 1.00
C ASP A 128 1.69 11.89 0.20
N VAL A 129 0.82 12.36 -0.70
CA VAL A 129 -0.05 11.49 -1.49
C VAL A 129 0.08 11.79 -2.97
N LYS A 130 0.48 10.78 -3.73
CA LYS A 130 0.65 10.87 -5.18
C LYS A 130 -0.15 9.78 -5.87
N VAL A 131 -0.80 10.15 -6.97
CA VAL A 131 -1.54 9.25 -7.85
C VAL A 131 -0.81 9.18 -9.17
N TYR A 132 -0.39 7.98 -9.56
CA TYR A 132 0.08 7.70 -10.89
C TYR A 132 -1.09 7.32 -11.77
N SER A 133 -1.12 7.88 -12.99
CA SER A 133 -2.02 7.47 -14.06
C SER A 133 -1.22 6.74 -15.13
N PHE A 134 -1.66 5.54 -15.48
CA PHE A 134 -1.06 4.76 -16.55
C PHE A 134 -1.24 5.44 -17.91
N ARG A 135 -2.42 6.02 -18.12
CA ARG A 135 -2.74 6.79 -19.33
C ARG A 135 -1.79 7.96 -19.55
N SER A 136 -1.55 8.78 -18.53
CA SER A 136 -0.67 9.95 -18.68
C SER A 136 0.81 9.62 -18.44
N ASN A 137 1.10 8.41 -17.97
CA ASN A 137 2.42 7.96 -17.56
C ASN A 137 3.11 8.96 -16.60
N SER A 138 2.36 9.49 -15.64
CA SER A 138 2.87 10.52 -14.75
C SER A 138 2.26 10.45 -13.35
N TRP A 139 3.04 10.90 -12.38
CA TRP A 139 2.58 11.11 -11.00
C TRP A 139 1.96 12.50 -10.86
N LYS A 140 0.87 12.56 -10.11
CA LYS A 140 0.19 13.80 -9.72
C LYS A 140 0.09 13.84 -8.20
N ARG A 141 0.55 14.94 -7.60
CA ARG A 141 0.31 15.25 -6.18
C ARG A 141 -1.16 15.61 -5.98
N ILE A 142 -1.81 14.99 -5.01
CA ILE A 142 -3.19 15.32 -4.60
C ILE A 142 -3.20 15.86 -3.16
N GLN A 143 -4.37 16.09 -2.56
CA GLN A 143 -4.46 16.56 -1.18
C GLN A 143 -3.92 15.51 -0.19
N ASN A 144 -3.36 15.97 0.93
CA ASN A 144 -2.86 15.11 2.01
C ASN A 144 -3.97 14.18 2.51
N PHE A 145 -3.61 12.97 2.90
CA PHE A 145 -4.53 12.02 3.50
C PHE A 145 -4.86 12.46 4.93
N PRO A 146 -6.12 12.79 5.24
CA PRO A 146 -6.48 13.42 6.52
C PRO A 146 -6.63 12.40 7.67
N TYR A 147 -6.26 11.14 7.45
CA TYR A 147 -6.39 10.06 8.42
C TYR A 147 -5.08 9.30 8.59
N TYR A 148 -4.86 8.73 9.76
CA TYR A 148 -3.69 7.95 10.09
C TYR A 148 -3.93 6.45 9.83
N LEU A 149 -2.99 5.78 9.18
CA LEU A 149 -3.10 4.35 8.87
C LEU A 149 -2.83 3.52 10.12
N CYS A 150 -3.80 2.69 10.54
CA CYS A 150 -3.68 1.97 11.81
C CYS A 150 -2.69 0.80 11.78
N TYR A 151 -2.29 0.29 10.60
CA TYR A 151 -1.51 -0.94 10.49
C TYR A 151 -0.34 -0.79 9.51
N LYS A 152 0.85 -1.26 9.90
CA LYS A 152 2.08 -1.25 9.06
C LYS A 152 1.93 -1.97 7.73
N ARG A 153 1.04 -2.96 7.67
CA ARG A 153 0.66 -3.71 6.48
C ARG A 153 -0.81 -3.47 6.10
N ALA A 154 -1.30 -2.24 6.32
CA ALA A 154 -2.64 -1.84 5.91
C ALA A 154 -2.73 -1.76 4.38
N TYR A 155 -2.74 -2.92 3.73
CA TYR A 155 -3.08 -2.99 2.32
C TYR A 155 -4.53 -2.54 2.18
N GLY A 156 -4.72 -1.52 1.36
CA GLY A 156 -6.03 -1.08 0.93
C GLY A 156 -6.74 -2.18 0.18
N MET A 157 -8.06 -2.21 0.35
CA MET A 157 -8.94 -3.11 -0.38
C MET A 157 -9.61 -2.35 -1.50
N LEU A 158 -9.58 -2.88 -2.73
CA LEU A 158 -10.26 -2.29 -3.88
C LEU A 158 -11.67 -2.88 -4.00
N ALA A 159 -12.70 -2.04 -3.91
CA ALA A 159 -14.08 -2.42 -4.17
C ALA A 159 -14.83 -1.28 -4.88
N ASN A 160 -15.61 -1.59 -5.91
CA ASN A 160 -16.45 -0.63 -6.61
C ASN A 160 -15.74 0.68 -7.00
N GLY A 161 -14.50 0.58 -7.52
CA GLY A 161 -13.71 1.74 -7.98
C GLY A 161 -13.12 2.60 -6.85
N ALA A 162 -13.20 2.16 -5.59
CA ALA A 162 -12.62 2.86 -4.45
C ALA A 162 -11.68 1.95 -3.65
N LEU A 163 -10.64 2.56 -3.08
CA LEU A 163 -9.70 1.92 -2.17
C LEU A 163 -10.11 2.18 -0.73
N PHE A 164 -10.05 1.16 0.13
CA PHE A 164 -10.53 1.24 1.51
C PHE A 164 -9.45 0.85 2.51
N TRP A 165 -9.32 1.62 3.60
CA TRP A 165 -8.38 1.35 4.68
C TRP A 165 -9.03 1.53 6.05
N VAL A 166 -8.52 0.78 7.03
CA VAL A 166 -8.79 1.05 8.44
C VAL A 166 -7.86 2.15 8.92
N VAL A 167 -8.46 3.21 9.45
CA VAL A 167 -7.76 4.43 9.83
C VAL A 167 -8.21 4.96 11.19
N SER A 168 -7.41 5.86 11.75
CA SER A 168 -7.75 6.68 12.91
C SER A 168 -7.60 8.16 12.56
N ARG A 169 -8.13 9.05 13.40
CA ARG A 169 -7.92 10.50 13.22
C ARG A 169 -6.52 10.96 13.64
N LYS A 170 -5.86 10.16 14.48
CA LYS A 170 -4.56 10.47 15.04
C LYS A 170 -3.76 9.19 15.31
N PRO A 171 -2.43 9.27 15.47
CA PRO A 171 -1.59 8.10 15.71
C PRO A 171 -1.90 7.30 16.98
N GLU A 172 -2.41 7.95 18.03
CA GLU A 172 -2.66 7.28 19.32
C GLU A 172 -3.76 6.20 19.26
N SER A 173 -3.48 5.09 19.96
CA SER A 173 -4.28 3.85 19.98
C SER A 173 -5.65 3.98 20.64
N SER A 174 -5.91 5.05 21.39
CA SER A 174 -7.21 5.34 22.02
C SER A 174 -8.24 5.89 21.04
N THR A 175 -7.81 6.31 19.85
CA THR A 175 -8.69 6.90 18.83
C THR A 175 -9.60 5.83 18.22
N ALA A 176 -10.87 6.20 17.99
CA ALA A 176 -11.83 5.30 17.34
C ALA A 176 -11.36 4.92 15.93
N ARG A 177 -11.39 3.61 15.63
CA ARG A 177 -11.16 3.09 14.28
C ARG A 177 -12.31 3.51 13.35
N LEU A 178 -11.92 3.95 12.17
CA LEU A 178 -12.78 4.39 11.08
C LEU A 178 -12.39 3.62 9.82
N ILE A 179 -13.25 3.68 8.81
CA ILE A 179 -12.94 3.19 7.48
C ILE A 179 -12.96 4.39 6.55
N ALA A 180 -11.82 4.65 5.90
CA ALA A 180 -11.69 5.67 4.88
C ALA A 180 -11.73 5.01 3.51
N ALA A 181 -12.37 5.69 2.55
CA ALA A 181 -12.38 5.33 1.15
C ALA A 181 -11.71 6.44 0.33
N PHE A 182 -10.99 6.04 -0.71
CA PHE A 182 -10.48 6.92 -1.76
C PHE A 182 -11.09 6.51 -3.09
N ASP A 183 -11.85 7.41 -3.69
CA ASP A 183 -12.47 7.18 -5.00
C ASP A 183 -11.44 7.42 -6.12
N LEU A 184 -11.19 6.41 -6.96
CA LEU A 184 -10.20 6.51 -8.02
C LEU A 184 -10.61 7.47 -9.15
N ALA A 185 -11.91 7.66 -9.37
CA ALA A 185 -12.43 8.52 -10.43
C ALA A 185 -12.38 9.99 -10.01
N THR A 186 -12.82 10.30 -8.80
CA THR A 186 -12.84 11.69 -8.30
C THR A 186 -11.56 12.10 -7.57
N GLU A 187 -10.67 11.14 -7.27
CA GLU A 187 -9.45 11.35 -6.48
C GLU A 187 -9.74 12.01 -5.11
N ALA A 188 -10.83 11.59 -4.47
CA ALA A 188 -11.34 12.21 -3.25
C ALA A 188 -11.49 11.21 -2.09
N TYR A 189 -11.27 11.70 -0.88
CA TYR A 189 -11.42 10.92 0.35
C TYR A 189 -12.82 11.05 0.93
N ARG A 190 -13.33 9.98 1.50
CA ARG A 190 -14.56 9.99 2.32
C ARG A 190 -14.49 8.96 3.43
N LEU A 191 -15.23 9.17 4.49
CA LEU A 191 -15.47 8.12 5.48
C LEU A 191 -16.64 7.26 5.04
N VAL A 192 -16.59 5.98 5.40
CA VAL A 192 -17.73 5.08 5.24
C VAL A 192 -18.30 4.68 6.60
N PRO A 193 -19.61 4.37 6.66
CA PRO A 193 -20.22 3.88 7.88
C PRO A 193 -19.46 2.66 8.41
N ARG A 194 -19.14 2.66 9.71
CA ARG A 194 -18.58 1.47 10.36
C ARG A 194 -19.71 0.54 10.79
N PRO A 195 -19.48 -0.78 10.85
CA PRO A 195 -20.41 -1.70 11.50
C PRO A 195 -20.59 -1.32 12.99
N VAL A 196 -21.78 -1.56 13.54
CA VAL A 196 -22.05 -1.30 14.96
C VAL A 196 -21.47 -2.46 15.78
N TYR A 197 -20.59 -2.15 16.73
CA TYR A 197 -19.99 -3.10 17.65
C TYR A 197 -19.87 -2.51 19.06
N SER A 198 -19.98 -3.35 20.08
CA SER A 198 -20.03 -2.94 21.49
C SER A 198 -18.65 -2.80 22.15
N ASN A 199 -17.65 -3.54 21.69
CA ASN A 199 -16.29 -3.53 22.26
C ASN A 199 -15.37 -2.62 21.43
N LYS A 200 -14.54 -1.80 22.07
CA LYS A 200 -13.56 -0.93 21.38
C LYS A 200 -12.17 -1.57 21.23
N ASN A 201 -11.92 -2.69 21.91
CA ASN A 201 -10.63 -3.39 21.97
C ASN A 201 -10.62 -4.61 21.05
N PHE A 202 -10.62 -4.37 19.75
CA PHE A 202 -10.47 -5.44 18.75
C PHE A 202 -9.69 -4.92 17.54
N HIS A 203 -9.08 -5.86 16.81
CA HIS A 203 -8.46 -5.57 15.52
C HIS A 203 -9.54 -5.52 14.44
N MET A 204 -9.55 -4.43 13.68
CA MET A 204 -10.45 -4.29 12.53
C MET A 204 -9.64 -4.48 11.27
N ASN A 205 -10.14 -5.31 10.37
CA ASN A 205 -9.63 -5.44 9.01
C ASN A 205 -10.78 -5.17 8.04
N VAL A 206 -10.44 -4.76 6.83
CA VAL A 206 -11.38 -4.60 5.72
C VAL A 206 -11.10 -5.73 4.74
N GLY A 207 -12.15 -6.32 4.19
CA GLY A 207 -12.08 -7.34 3.15
C GLY A 207 -13.01 -6.98 1.99
N VAL A 208 -13.00 -7.79 0.93
CA VAL A 208 -13.96 -7.67 -0.16
C VAL A 208 -14.57 -9.03 -0.41
N LEU A 209 -15.90 -9.09 -0.40
CA LEU A 209 -16.68 -10.28 -0.73
C LEU A 209 -17.60 -9.93 -1.91
N GLU A 210 -17.40 -10.62 -3.04
CA GLU A 210 -18.24 -10.44 -4.25
C GLU A 210 -18.30 -8.98 -4.77
N GLY A 211 -17.21 -8.22 -4.59
CA GLY A 211 -17.14 -6.80 -4.98
C GLY A 211 -17.72 -5.83 -3.97
N CYS A 212 -18.27 -6.32 -2.86
CA CYS A 212 -18.74 -5.52 -1.73
C CYS A 212 -17.71 -5.50 -0.60
N LEU A 213 -17.67 -4.37 0.11
CA LEU A 213 -16.84 -4.17 1.31
C LEU A 213 -17.36 -4.96 2.51
#